data_AF-A0A815XC67-F1
#
_entry.id   AF-A0A815XC67-F1
#
_cell.length_a   1.000
_cell.length_b   1.000
_cell.length_c   1.000
_cell.angle_alpha   90.00
_cell.angle_beta   90.00
_cell.angle_gamma   90.00
#
_symmetry.space_group_name_H-M   'P 1'
#
loop_
_entity.id
_entity.type
_entity.pdbx_description
1 polymer ?
#
loop_
_entity_poly.entity_id
_entity_poly.type
_entity_poly.pdbx_seq_one_letter_code
_entity_poly.pdbx_strand_id
1 'polypeptide(L)'
;MGQVQSSTRNDSVSKSAAKTDNNNTVTKLYEHQLLKRCEHIHFDVEAWYKILQCQTFYTEFIPISPSIAQAFVNYYQTRYNSKKLLNLNDLELIQSIQYQLKQQIFNSKTNRFQINGSFIRLSSRSPKDGNPLNSQALIQLYHQELNRLQAKYLNECDSIEGKANMELIAYCYAQFHCLKVANEFEALNLILTSERIFIDLLRALDCQQVQNNKDINTNNIKLHDCGTNKKDG
;
A
#
# COMPACT_ATOMS: atom_id res chain seq x y z
N MET A 1 46.45 43.81 11.61
CA MET A 1 46.73 43.60 13.06
C MET A 1 45.39 43.51 13.77
N GLY A 2 45.13 42.40 14.45
CA GLY A 2 43.87 42.14 15.14
C GLY A 2 43.74 40.65 15.43
N GLN A 3 44.48 40.17 16.43
CA GLN A 3 44.42 38.80 16.92
C GLN A 3 43.06 38.55 17.58
N VAL A 4 42.35 37.49 17.17
CA VAL A 4 41.18 36.97 17.88
C VAL A 4 41.61 35.67 18.56
N GLN A 5 41.58 35.69 19.89
CA GLN A 5 41.99 34.60 20.76
C GLN A 5 40.95 33.47 20.77
N SER A 6 41.48 32.25 20.82
CA SER A 6 40.76 30.99 21.00
C SER A 6 40.15 30.86 22.39
N SER A 7 38.94 30.33 22.48
CA SER A 7 38.42 29.70 23.70
C SER A 7 37.80 28.35 23.32
N THR A 8 38.54 27.29 23.61
CA THR A 8 38.09 25.90 23.51
C THR A 8 37.39 25.51 24.82
N ARG A 9 36.07 25.27 24.77
CA ARG A 9 35.34 24.58 25.84
C ARG A 9 35.27 23.08 25.53
N ASN A 10 35.89 22.29 26.39
CA ASN A 10 35.74 20.84 26.44
C ASN A 10 34.50 20.51 27.30
N ASP A 11 33.40 20.11 26.66
CA ASP A 11 32.27 19.47 27.34
C ASP A 11 32.18 18.00 26.90
N SER A 12 32.90 17.15 27.63
CA SER A 12 32.73 15.70 27.59
C SER A 12 31.47 15.33 28.38
N VAL A 13 30.31 15.33 27.72
CA VAL A 13 29.04 14.84 28.29
C VAL A 13 28.76 13.42 27.84
N SER A 14 28.72 12.53 28.84
CA SER A 14 28.43 11.10 28.81
C SER A 14 27.09 10.78 28.12
N LYS A 15 27.14 10.24 26.89
CA LYS A 15 25.97 9.69 26.18
C LYS A 15 25.95 8.16 26.29
N SER A 16 25.39 7.58 27.35
CA SER A 16 25.23 6.11 27.41
C SER A 16 23.96 5.57 28.06
N ALA A 17 23.04 6.38 28.60
CA ALA A 17 21.89 5.86 29.35
C ALA A 17 20.53 5.87 28.61
N ALA A 18 20.41 6.49 27.43
CA ALA A 18 19.10 6.73 26.78
C ALA A 18 18.67 5.70 25.71
N LYS A 19 19.42 4.60 25.49
CA LYS A 19 19.13 3.64 24.42
C LYS A 19 18.18 2.49 24.80
N THR A 20 17.98 2.21 26.09
CA THR A 20 17.34 0.96 26.53
C THR A 20 15.80 1.03 26.53
N ASP A 21 15.20 2.18 26.84
CA ASP A 21 13.73 2.31 26.93
C ASP A 21 13.03 2.42 25.57
N ASN A 22 13.73 2.88 24.54
CA ASN A 22 13.13 3.09 23.23
C ASN A 22 12.84 1.75 22.52
N ASN A 23 13.68 0.74 22.74
CA ASN A 23 13.53 -0.58 22.11
C ASN A 23 12.28 -1.33 22.60
N ASN A 24 11.93 -1.23 23.89
CA ASN A 24 10.75 -1.91 24.45
C ASN A 24 9.42 -1.35 23.91
N THR A 25 9.36 -0.04 23.66
CA THR A 25 8.14 0.63 23.18
C THR A 25 7.90 0.30 21.70
N VAL A 26 8.96 0.29 20.92
CA VAL A 26 8.95 -0.06 19.50
C VAL A 26 8.49 -1.51 19.30
N THR A 27 9.02 -2.47 20.07
CA THR A 27 8.60 -3.88 20.00
C THR A 27 7.12 -4.09 20.31
N LYS A 28 6.58 -3.42 21.34
CA LYS A 28 5.15 -3.52 21.71
C LYS A 28 4.22 -2.99 20.61
N LEU A 29 4.59 -1.89 19.95
CA LEU A 29 3.82 -1.34 18.84
C LEU A 29 3.75 -2.33 17.66
N TYR A 30 4.86 -3.01 17.36
CA TYR A 30 4.93 -3.98 16.26
C TYR A 30 4.17 -5.27 16.54
N GLU A 31 4.25 -5.80 17.77
CA GLU A 31 3.43 -6.96 18.16
C GLU A 31 1.93 -6.66 18.02
N HIS A 32 1.51 -5.46 18.42
CA HIS A 32 0.14 -5.00 18.23
C HIS A 32 -0.29 -4.92 16.76
N GLN A 33 0.59 -4.46 15.87
CA GLN A 33 0.31 -4.41 14.44
C GLN A 33 0.18 -5.80 13.82
N LEU A 34 1.02 -6.75 14.24
CA LEU A 34 0.94 -8.15 13.81
C LEU A 34 -0.36 -8.81 14.27
N LEU A 35 -0.70 -8.66 15.55
CA LEU A 35 -1.95 -9.21 16.10
C LEU A 35 -3.15 -8.67 15.35
N LYS A 36 -3.20 -7.35 15.11
CA LYS A 36 -4.23 -6.75 14.28
C LYS A 36 -4.25 -7.35 12.88
N ARG A 37 -3.11 -7.52 12.21
CA ARG A 37 -3.11 -8.11 10.87
C ARG A 37 -3.61 -9.56 10.87
N CYS A 38 -3.23 -10.35 11.87
CA CYS A 38 -3.72 -11.72 12.05
C CYS A 38 -5.24 -11.75 12.28
N GLU A 39 -5.80 -10.85 13.08
CA GLU A 39 -7.25 -10.73 13.28
C GLU A 39 -7.99 -10.38 11.98
N HIS A 40 -7.34 -9.63 11.08
CA HIS A 40 -7.97 -9.15 9.85
C HIS A 40 -7.84 -10.09 8.64
N ILE A 41 -7.04 -11.17 8.73
CA ILE A 41 -6.76 -12.05 7.58
C ILE A 41 -8.02 -12.70 7.01
N HIS A 42 -9.04 -12.92 7.84
CA HIS A 42 -10.32 -13.48 7.41
C HIS A 42 -11.16 -12.51 6.54
N PHE A 43 -10.84 -11.21 6.58
CA PHE A 43 -11.50 -10.18 5.77
C PHE A 43 -10.76 -9.86 4.46
N ASP A 44 -9.59 -10.45 4.24
CA ASP A 44 -8.89 -10.37 2.97
C ASP A 44 -9.69 -11.07 1.86
N VAL A 45 -9.66 -10.53 0.64
CA VAL A 45 -10.46 -11.04 -0.48
C VAL A 45 -10.15 -12.50 -0.80
N GLU A 46 -8.90 -12.92 -0.66
CA GLU A 46 -8.45 -14.29 -0.85
C GLU A 46 -9.12 -15.28 0.11
N ALA A 47 -9.47 -14.84 1.32
CA ALA A 47 -10.12 -15.65 2.33
C ALA A 47 -11.62 -15.80 2.06
N TRP A 48 -12.35 -14.70 1.90
CA TRP A 48 -13.81 -14.76 1.74
C TRP A 48 -14.25 -15.08 0.31
N TYR A 49 -13.43 -14.82 -0.72
CA TYR A 49 -13.82 -15.09 -2.11
C TYR A 49 -14.08 -16.57 -2.36
N LYS A 50 -13.30 -17.48 -1.74
CA LYS A 50 -13.53 -18.93 -1.84
C LYS A 50 -14.93 -19.35 -1.41
N ILE A 51 -15.51 -18.64 -0.44
CA ILE A 51 -16.84 -18.90 0.12
C ILE A 51 -17.92 -18.22 -0.73
N LEU A 52 -17.67 -16.99 -1.19
CA LEU A 52 -18.66 -16.13 -1.82
C LEU A 52 -18.54 -16.02 -3.35
N GLN A 53 -17.64 -16.75 -4.01
CA GLN A 53 -17.39 -16.62 -5.45
C GLN A 53 -18.65 -16.77 -6.32
N CYS A 54 -19.65 -17.54 -5.89
CA CYS A 54 -20.92 -17.70 -6.59
C CYS A 54 -21.91 -16.53 -6.39
N GLN A 55 -21.65 -15.65 -5.42
CA GLN A 55 -22.51 -14.53 -5.02
C GLN A 55 -21.82 -13.16 -5.18
N THR A 56 -20.60 -13.15 -5.72
CA THR A 56 -19.78 -11.94 -5.88
C THR A 56 -19.22 -11.85 -7.30
N PHE A 57 -18.51 -10.77 -7.59
CA PHE A 57 -17.90 -10.55 -8.90
C PHE A 57 -16.74 -11.52 -9.14
N TYR A 58 -16.65 -12.02 -10.37
CA TYR A 58 -15.50 -12.81 -10.82
C TYR A 58 -14.18 -12.05 -10.55
N THR A 59 -13.26 -12.70 -9.85
CA THR A 59 -11.99 -12.12 -9.40
C THR A 59 -10.85 -13.07 -9.76
N GLU A 60 -9.79 -12.51 -10.36
CA GLU A 60 -8.50 -13.18 -10.61
C GLU A 60 -7.46 -12.62 -9.64
N PHE A 61 -6.50 -13.46 -9.24
CA PHE A 61 -5.47 -13.08 -8.27
C PHE A 61 -4.09 -13.12 -8.91
N ILE A 62 -3.38 -11.98 -8.84
CA ILE A 62 -1.96 -11.88 -9.21
C ILE A 62 -1.14 -11.78 -7.92
N PRO A 63 -0.24 -12.73 -7.65
CA PRO A 63 0.54 -12.71 -6.42
C PRO A 63 1.55 -11.55 -6.45
N ILE A 64 1.62 -10.80 -5.35
CA ILE A 64 2.65 -9.79 -5.11
C ILE A 64 3.66 -10.37 -4.14
N SER A 65 4.88 -10.61 -4.62
CA SER A 65 5.98 -11.04 -3.76
C SER A 65 6.47 -9.89 -2.87
N PRO A 66 7.19 -10.19 -1.79
CA PRO A 66 7.86 -9.19 -0.96
C PRO A 66 8.75 -8.22 -1.74
N SER A 67 9.51 -8.72 -2.72
CA SER A 67 10.39 -7.89 -3.56
C SER A 67 9.59 -6.92 -4.44
N ILE A 68 8.47 -7.37 -5.01
CA ILE A 68 7.58 -6.52 -5.80
C ILE A 68 6.89 -5.47 -4.91
N ALA A 69 6.43 -5.86 -3.71
CA ALA A 69 5.88 -4.94 -2.73
C ALA A 69 6.89 -3.85 -2.35
N GLN A 70 8.15 -4.24 -2.12
CA GLN A 70 9.24 -3.29 -1.84
C GLN A 70 9.51 -2.36 -3.03
N ALA A 71 9.49 -2.87 -4.27
CA ALA A 71 9.64 -2.05 -5.48
C ALA A 71 8.52 -0.98 -5.60
N PHE A 72 7.27 -1.33 -5.29
CA PHE A 72 6.15 -0.38 -5.26
C PHE A 72 6.34 0.69 -4.18
N VAL A 73 6.80 0.30 -2.99
CA VAL A 73 7.16 1.21 -1.90
C VAL A 73 8.28 2.17 -2.33
N ASN A 74 9.34 1.66 -2.96
CA ASN A 74 10.45 2.47 -3.45
C ASN A 74 10.00 3.46 -4.53
N TYR A 75 9.12 3.02 -5.44
CA TYR A 75 8.51 3.89 -6.45
C TYR A 75 7.76 5.05 -5.79
N TYR A 76 6.83 4.75 -4.88
CA TYR A 76 6.03 5.76 -4.21
C TYR A 76 6.90 6.76 -3.43
N GLN A 77 7.86 6.25 -2.65
CA GLN A 77 8.79 7.11 -1.89
C GLN A 77 9.65 8.00 -2.79
N THR A 78 10.04 7.50 -3.96
CA THR A 78 10.80 8.30 -4.94
C THR A 78 9.94 9.37 -5.59
N ARG A 79 8.71 9.03 -5.97
CA ARG A 79 7.82 9.93 -6.70
C ARG A 79 7.20 11.02 -5.82
N TYR A 80 6.82 10.68 -4.58
CA TYR A 80 5.99 11.53 -3.73
C TYR A 80 6.71 12.00 -2.46
N ASN A 81 7.71 11.26 -1.97
CA ASN A 81 8.44 11.59 -0.73
C ASN A 81 9.89 12.04 -0.99
N SER A 82 10.25 12.27 -2.27
CA SER A 82 11.56 12.75 -2.71
C SER A 82 12.76 11.90 -2.27
N LYS A 83 12.56 10.62 -1.96
CA LYS A 83 13.65 9.70 -1.58
C LYS A 83 14.24 9.02 -2.81
N LYS A 84 15.55 8.97 -2.99
CA LYS A 84 16.17 8.28 -4.14
C LYS A 84 16.36 6.77 -3.87
N LEU A 85 15.28 6.00 -3.81
CA LEU A 85 15.32 4.57 -3.47
C LEU A 85 15.05 3.64 -4.65
N LEU A 86 14.35 4.13 -5.68
CA LEU A 86 14.01 3.35 -6.86
C LEU A 86 15.26 3.05 -7.70
N ASN A 87 15.51 1.77 -7.96
CA ASN A 87 16.63 1.28 -8.77
C ASN A 87 16.16 0.47 -10.00
N LEU A 88 17.09 -0.01 -10.82
CA LEU A 88 16.77 -0.76 -12.05
C LEU A 88 16.04 -2.08 -11.77
N ASN A 89 16.45 -2.82 -10.74
CA ASN A 89 15.78 -4.07 -10.36
C ASN A 89 14.33 -3.82 -9.91
N ASP A 90 14.05 -2.71 -9.22
CA ASP A 90 12.68 -2.33 -8.88
C ASP A 90 11.82 -2.09 -10.13
N LEU A 91 12.40 -1.43 -11.15
CA LEU A 91 11.71 -1.18 -12.42
C LEU A 91 11.40 -2.48 -13.17
N GLU A 92 12.35 -3.44 -13.18
CA GLU A 92 12.14 -4.76 -13.78
C GLU A 92 11.02 -5.53 -13.07
N LEU A 93 10.98 -5.48 -11.74
CA LEU A 93 9.91 -6.10 -10.94
C LEU A 93 8.54 -5.46 -11.23
N ILE A 94 8.48 -4.13 -11.32
CA ILE A 94 7.26 -3.39 -11.67
C ILE A 94 6.79 -3.77 -13.09
N GLN A 95 7.72 -3.82 -14.05
CA GLN A 95 7.43 -4.23 -15.43
C GLN A 95 6.95 -5.69 -15.51
N SER A 96 7.46 -6.58 -14.65
CA SER A 96 6.99 -7.95 -14.58
C SER A 96 5.53 -8.05 -14.15
N ILE A 97 5.07 -7.22 -13.21
CA ILE A 97 3.65 -7.14 -12.83
C ILE A 97 2.82 -6.56 -13.96
N GLN A 98 3.31 -5.53 -14.64
CA GLN A 98 2.63 -4.99 -15.81
C GLN A 98 2.38 -6.08 -16.87
N TYR A 99 3.38 -6.91 -17.14
CA TYR A 99 3.24 -8.04 -18.06
C TYR A 99 2.23 -9.07 -17.56
N GLN A 100 2.25 -9.42 -16.27
CA GLN A 100 1.27 -10.34 -15.68
C GLN A 100 -0.16 -9.81 -15.79
N LEU A 101 -0.39 -8.53 -15.47
CA LEU A 101 -1.69 -7.86 -15.65
C LEU A 101 -2.16 -7.97 -17.10
N LYS A 102 -1.28 -7.68 -18.06
CA LYS A 102 -1.58 -7.78 -19.48
C LYS A 102 -2.01 -9.20 -19.87
N GLN A 103 -1.23 -10.22 -19.49
CA GLN A 103 -1.49 -11.60 -19.92
C GLN A 103 -2.72 -12.21 -19.23
N GLN A 104 -2.86 -12.00 -17.93
CA GLN A 104 -3.88 -12.70 -17.13
C GLN A 104 -5.24 -12.00 -17.17
N ILE A 105 -5.27 -10.65 -17.21
CA ILE A 105 -6.51 -9.89 -17.13
C ILE A 105 -6.91 -9.40 -18.51
N PHE A 106 -6.03 -8.66 -19.18
CA PHE A 106 -6.40 -7.90 -20.38
C PHE A 106 -6.30 -8.70 -21.68
N ASN A 107 -5.49 -9.77 -21.74
CA ASN A 107 -5.42 -10.70 -22.87
C ASN A 107 -6.17 -12.02 -22.62
N SER A 108 -6.94 -12.11 -21.53
CA SER A 108 -7.66 -13.34 -21.19
C SER A 108 -8.63 -13.74 -22.30
N LYS A 109 -8.52 -14.99 -22.78
CA LYS A 109 -9.41 -15.57 -23.81
C LYS A 109 -10.89 -15.53 -23.42
N THR A 110 -11.19 -15.44 -22.13
CA THR A 110 -12.57 -15.40 -21.63
C THR A 110 -13.26 -14.06 -21.89
N ASN A 111 -12.49 -13.03 -22.24
CA ASN A 111 -12.96 -11.67 -22.52
C ASN A 111 -13.80 -11.02 -21.41
N ARG A 112 -13.80 -11.60 -20.19
CA ARG A 112 -14.66 -11.18 -19.07
C ARG A 112 -14.35 -9.77 -18.58
N PHE A 113 -13.09 -9.35 -18.73
CA PHE A 113 -12.57 -8.09 -18.22
C PHE A 113 -12.56 -6.94 -19.25
N GLN A 114 -12.58 -7.24 -20.56
CA GLN A 114 -12.43 -6.19 -21.58
C GLN A 114 -13.74 -5.42 -21.82
N ILE A 115 -14.89 -6.12 -21.80
CA ILE A 115 -16.18 -5.51 -22.18
C ILE A 115 -16.59 -4.41 -21.19
N ASN A 116 -16.40 -4.65 -19.89
CA ASN A 116 -16.88 -3.76 -18.85
C ASN A 116 -15.76 -3.07 -18.06
N GLY A 117 -14.51 -3.23 -18.48
CA GLY A 117 -13.33 -2.86 -17.69
C GLY A 117 -13.18 -3.71 -16.43
N SER A 118 -12.13 -3.42 -15.67
CA SER A 118 -11.79 -4.12 -14.44
C SER A 118 -11.69 -3.16 -13.27
N PHE A 119 -11.89 -3.70 -12.07
CA PHE A 119 -11.59 -3.01 -10.82
C PHE A 119 -10.40 -3.70 -10.15
N ILE A 120 -9.43 -2.92 -9.69
CA ILE A 120 -8.22 -3.45 -9.06
C ILE A 120 -8.24 -3.16 -7.56
N ARG A 121 -7.80 -4.12 -6.77
CA ARG A 121 -7.57 -3.96 -5.32
C ARG A 121 -6.45 -4.89 -4.86
N LEU A 122 -5.88 -4.58 -3.71
CA LEU A 122 -5.12 -5.54 -2.92
C LEU A 122 -6.06 -6.35 -2.02
N SER A 123 -5.48 -7.25 -1.23
CA SER A 123 -6.17 -8.13 -0.28
C SER A 123 -7.15 -7.36 0.61
N SER A 124 -6.68 -6.28 1.25
CA SER A 124 -7.46 -5.53 2.24
C SER A 124 -8.06 -4.22 1.72
N ARG A 125 -7.48 -3.60 0.69
CA ARG A 125 -7.77 -2.20 0.28
C ARG A 125 -7.79 -2.00 -1.22
N SER A 126 -8.63 -1.06 -1.65
CA SER A 126 -8.67 -0.54 -3.02
C SER A 126 -7.97 0.81 -3.12
N PRO A 127 -7.37 1.16 -4.28
CA PRO A 127 -6.66 2.42 -4.50
C PRO A 127 -7.62 3.59 -4.76
N LYS A 128 -8.55 3.87 -3.84
CA LYS A 128 -9.58 4.91 -4.02
C LYS A 128 -9.03 6.34 -4.16
N ASP A 129 -7.80 6.53 -3.70
CA ASP A 129 -6.99 7.74 -3.73
C ASP A 129 -5.90 7.69 -4.81
N GLY A 130 -5.85 6.63 -5.62
CA GLY A 130 -4.95 6.53 -6.77
C GLY A 130 -5.35 7.53 -7.86
N ASN A 131 -4.35 8.08 -8.54
CA ASN A 131 -4.58 9.00 -9.65
C ASN A 131 -4.86 8.19 -10.93
N PRO A 132 -5.93 8.49 -11.68
CA PRO A 132 -6.15 7.87 -12.98
C PRO A 132 -5.05 8.30 -13.96
N LEU A 133 -4.72 7.42 -14.91
CA LEU A 133 -3.70 7.72 -15.93
C LEU A 133 -4.11 8.92 -16.79
N ASN A 134 -5.40 9.00 -17.15
CA ASN A 134 -5.99 10.17 -17.78
C ASN A 134 -6.65 11.06 -16.71
N SER A 135 -5.91 12.05 -16.21
CA SER A 135 -6.41 12.98 -15.19
C SER A 135 -7.60 13.83 -15.65
N GLN A 136 -7.75 14.06 -16.96
CA GLN A 136 -8.87 14.82 -17.52
C GLN A 136 -10.19 14.04 -17.48
N ALA A 137 -10.13 12.70 -17.43
CA ALA A 137 -11.34 11.87 -17.39
C ALA A 137 -12.21 12.17 -16.16
N LEU A 138 -11.58 12.42 -15.00
CA LEU A 138 -12.30 12.78 -13.77
C LEU A 138 -13.12 14.06 -13.97
N ILE A 139 -12.48 15.11 -14.49
CA ILE A 139 -13.11 16.42 -14.71
C ILE A 139 -14.25 16.29 -15.73
N GLN A 140 -14.03 15.54 -16.81
CA GLN A 140 -15.05 15.31 -17.84
C GLN A 140 -16.27 14.57 -17.29
N LEU A 141 -16.05 13.45 -16.57
CA LEU A 141 -17.11 12.66 -15.95
C LEU A 141 -17.86 13.46 -14.89
N TYR A 142 -17.15 14.28 -14.12
CA TYR A 142 -17.74 15.18 -13.13
C TYR A 142 -18.70 16.17 -13.79
N HIS A 143 -18.25 16.92 -14.79
CA HIS A 143 -19.10 17.91 -15.46
C HIS A 143 -20.27 17.24 -16.20
N GLN A 144 -20.04 16.09 -16.82
CA GLN A 144 -21.10 15.32 -17.46
C GLN A 144 -22.21 14.94 -16.45
N GLU A 145 -21.83 14.38 -15.31
CA GLU A 145 -22.78 13.95 -14.29
C GLU A 145 -23.45 15.14 -13.60
N LEU A 146 -22.71 16.21 -13.32
CA LEU A 146 -23.26 17.44 -12.74
C LEU A 146 -24.32 18.05 -13.65
N ASN A 147 -24.03 18.18 -14.95
CA ASN A 147 -24.99 18.69 -15.93
C ASN A 147 -26.25 17.81 -16.01
N ARG A 148 -26.08 16.48 -15.93
CA ARG A 148 -27.18 15.52 -15.91
C ARG A 148 -28.06 15.68 -14.66
N LEU A 149 -27.45 15.87 -13.50
CA LEU A 149 -28.16 16.09 -12.23
C LEU A 149 -28.92 17.41 -12.24
N GLN A 150 -28.28 18.49 -12.70
CA GLN A 150 -28.90 19.82 -12.80
C GLN A 150 -30.10 19.82 -13.75
N ALA A 151 -30.00 19.12 -14.88
CA ALA A 151 -31.13 18.97 -15.81
C ALA A 151 -32.28 18.12 -15.22
N LYS A 152 -31.97 17.14 -14.36
CA LYS A 152 -32.98 16.25 -13.75
C LYS A 152 -33.68 16.87 -12.54
N TYR A 153 -32.98 17.68 -11.75
CA TYR A 153 -33.44 18.20 -10.46
C TYR A 153 -33.42 19.74 -10.44
N LEU A 154 -34.07 20.37 -11.42
CA LEU A 154 -34.07 21.83 -11.62
C LEU A 154 -34.38 22.63 -10.35
N ASN A 155 -35.37 22.21 -9.57
CA ASN A 155 -35.80 22.92 -8.36
C ASN A 155 -34.78 22.83 -7.20
N GLU A 156 -33.96 21.77 -7.16
CA GLU A 156 -32.95 21.59 -6.12
C GLU A 156 -31.72 22.48 -6.37
N CYS A 157 -31.48 22.85 -7.64
CA CYS A 157 -30.39 23.74 -8.06
C CYS A 157 -30.51 25.15 -7.47
N ASP A 158 -31.66 25.58 -6.99
CA ASP A 158 -31.84 26.95 -6.50
C ASP A 158 -31.32 27.13 -5.07
N SER A 159 -31.25 26.05 -4.29
CA SER A 159 -30.72 26.04 -2.93
C SER A 159 -29.20 25.86 -2.88
N ILE A 160 -28.56 26.37 -1.82
CA ILE A 160 -27.12 26.16 -1.59
C ILE A 160 -26.85 24.69 -1.31
N GLU A 161 -27.71 24.07 -0.50
CA GLU A 161 -27.61 22.67 -0.08
C GLU A 161 -27.79 21.72 -1.27
N GLY A 162 -28.77 21.97 -2.14
CA GLY A 162 -28.99 21.15 -3.33
C GLY A 162 -27.82 21.22 -4.31
N LYS A 163 -27.22 22.40 -4.54
CA LYS A 163 -25.99 22.54 -5.33
C LYS A 163 -24.85 21.70 -4.76
N ALA A 164 -24.55 21.86 -3.47
CA ALA A 164 -23.47 21.13 -2.81
C ALA A 164 -23.68 19.61 -2.86
N ASN A 165 -24.92 19.14 -2.67
CA ASN A 165 -25.25 17.72 -2.78
C ASN A 165 -25.03 17.18 -4.19
N MET A 166 -25.43 17.91 -5.23
CA MET A 166 -25.22 17.50 -6.62
C MET A 166 -23.74 17.47 -7.00
N GLU A 167 -22.95 18.46 -6.58
CA GLU A 167 -21.51 18.47 -6.77
C GLU A 167 -20.85 17.26 -6.10
N LEU A 168 -21.25 16.94 -4.86
CA LEU A 168 -20.75 15.75 -4.16
C LEU A 168 -21.11 14.45 -4.89
N ILE A 169 -22.36 14.30 -5.33
CA ILE A 169 -22.80 13.11 -6.08
C ILE A 169 -22.02 12.98 -7.39
N ALA A 170 -21.87 14.08 -8.15
CA ALA A 170 -21.12 14.10 -9.40
C ALA A 170 -19.64 13.76 -9.19
N TYR A 171 -19.03 14.26 -8.12
CA TYR A 171 -17.65 13.96 -7.76
C TYR A 171 -17.48 12.48 -7.39
N CYS A 172 -18.34 11.94 -6.54
CA CYS A 172 -18.31 10.52 -6.18
C CYS A 172 -18.49 9.63 -7.42
N TYR A 173 -19.45 9.96 -8.29
CA TYR A 173 -19.67 9.25 -9.55
C TYR A 173 -18.39 9.25 -10.41
N ALA A 174 -17.81 10.42 -10.65
CA ALA A 174 -16.59 10.54 -11.44
C ALA A 174 -15.42 9.74 -10.82
N GLN A 175 -15.23 9.83 -9.50
CA GLN A 175 -14.19 9.09 -8.79
C GLN A 175 -14.37 7.58 -8.95
N PHE A 176 -15.59 7.05 -8.77
CA PHE A 176 -15.85 5.62 -8.94
C PHE A 176 -15.59 5.15 -10.37
N HIS A 177 -15.97 5.95 -11.37
CA HIS A 177 -15.72 5.63 -12.77
C HIS A 177 -14.22 5.68 -13.11
N CYS A 178 -13.42 6.54 -12.48
CA CYS A 178 -11.97 6.56 -12.64
C CYS A 178 -11.24 5.36 -12.01
N LEU A 179 -11.89 4.58 -11.13
CA LEU A 179 -11.32 3.34 -10.59
C LEU A 179 -11.49 2.14 -11.52
N LYS A 180 -12.29 2.28 -12.59
CA LYS A 180 -12.40 1.29 -13.65
C LYS A 180 -11.23 1.43 -14.60
N VAL A 181 -10.51 0.34 -14.84
CA VAL A 181 -9.34 0.28 -15.71
C VAL A 181 -9.59 -0.61 -16.91
N ALA A 182 -9.07 -0.21 -18.07
CA ALA A 182 -9.23 -0.90 -19.34
C ALA A 182 -7.95 -1.62 -19.81
N ASN A 183 -6.81 -1.33 -19.19
CA ASN A 183 -5.51 -1.92 -19.55
C ASN A 183 -4.55 -1.98 -18.35
N GLU A 184 -3.41 -2.64 -18.56
CA GLU A 184 -2.38 -2.87 -17.55
C GLU A 184 -1.71 -1.58 -17.07
N PHE A 185 -1.64 -0.54 -17.90
CA PHE A 185 -1.03 0.73 -17.55
C PHE A 185 -1.92 1.52 -16.58
N GLU A 186 -3.22 1.58 -16.87
CA GLU A 186 -4.20 2.22 -15.98
C GLU A 186 -4.26 1.52 -14.61
N ALA A 187 -4.28 0.17 -14.63
CA ALA A 187 -4.24 -0.65 -13.41
C ALA A 187 -3.01 -0.34 -12.57
N LEU A 188 -1.82 -0.40 -13.18
CA LEU A 188 -0.56 -0.20 -12.50
C LEU A 188 -0.40 1.25 -12.01
N ASN A 189 -0.84 2.24 -12.80
CA ASN A 189 -0.82 3.64 -12.40
C ASN A 189 -1.67 3.90 -11.16
N LEU A 190 -2.88 3.32 -11.06
CA LEU A 190 -3.70 3.43 -9.86
C LEU A 190 -3.01 2.82 -8.62
N ILE A 191 -2.40 1.64 -8.77
CA ILE A 191 -1.67 0.97 -7.69
C ILE A 191 -0.51 1.85 -7.20
N LEU A 192 0.35 2.29 -8.13
CA LEU A 192 1.60 2.98 -7.82
C LEU A 192 1.41 4.41 -7.30
N THR A 193 0.24 5.01 -7.51
CA THR A 193 -0.05 6.39 -7.09
C THR A 193 -0.95 6.49 -5.86
N SER A 194 -1.45 5.37 -5.34
CA SER A 194 -2.31 5.33 -4.15
C SER A 194 -1.50 5.30 -2.85
N GLU A 195 -1.74 6.27 -1.96
CA GLU A 195 -1.18 6.29 -0.61
C GLU A 195 -1.73 5.12 0.22
N ARG A 196 -3.03 4.80 0.08
CA ARG A 196 -3.65 3.68 0.79
C ARG A 196 -2.96 2.36 0.48
N ILE A 197 -2.59 2.12 -0.78
CA ILE A 197 -1.85 0.92 -1.18
C ILE A 197 -0.43 0.96 -0.64
N PHE A 198 0.26 2.09 -0.77
CA PHE A 198 1.60 2.29 -0.22
C PHE A 198 1.67 1.95 1.29
N ILE A 199 0.73 2.47 2.10
CA ILE A 199 0.66 2.20 3.53
C ILE A 199 0.36 0.72 3.82
N ASP A 200 -0.49 0.07 3.02
CA ASP A 200 -0.82 -1.35 3.19
C ASP A 200 0.39 -2.26 2.91
N LEU A 201 1.17 -1.94 1.88
CA LEU A 201 2.40 -2.64 1.53
C LEU A 201 3.50 -2.45 2.57
N LEU A 202 3.68 -1.23 3.09
CA LEU A 202 4.61 -0.98 4.21
C LEU A 202 4.28 -1.87 5.41
N ARG A 203 3.00 -1.89 5.83
CA ARG A 203 2.55 -2.74 6.94
C ARG A 203 2.76 -4.22 6.67
N ALA A 204 2.54 -4.66 5.43
CA ALA A 204 2.76 -6.05 5.03
C ALA A 204 4.24 -6.44 5.14
N LEU A 205 5.14 -5.58 4.65
CA LEU A 205 6.59 -5.78 4.71
C LEU A 205 7.11 -5.76 6.15
N ASP A 206 6.64 -4.82 6.98
CA ASP A 206 6.99 -4.77 8.41
C ASP A 206 6.59 -6.06 9.13
N CYS A 207 5.39 -6.58 8.86
CA CYS A 207 4.92 -7.84 9.44
C CYS A 207 5.81 -9.02 9.02
N GLN A 208 6.19 -9.08 7.74
CA GLN A 208 7.04 -10.15 7.22
C GLN A 208 8.45 -10.12 7.84
N GLN A 209 9.04 -8.93 7.99
CA GLN A 209 10.36 -8.80 8.63
C GLN A 209 10.36 -9.38 10.05
N VAL A 210 9.29 -9.13 10.82
CA VAL A 210 9.17 -9.69 12.17
C VAL A 210 9.00 -11.21 12.15
N GLN A 211 8.20 -11.76 11.23
CA GLN A 211 8.06 -13.21 11.09
C GLN A 211 9.41 -13.86 10.79
N ASN A 212 10.16 -13.33 9.82
CA ASN A 212 11.50 -13.81 9.50
C ASN A 212 12.44 -13.73 10.71
N ASN A 213 12.39 -12.65 11.50
CA ASN A 213 13.21 -12.49 12.70
C ASN A 213 12.81 -13.47 13.82
N LYS A 214 11.51 -13.80 13.96
CA LYS A 214 11.06 -14.84 14.88
C LYS A 214 11.58 -16.20 14.46
N ASP A 215 11.45 -16.54 13.17
CA ASP A 215 11.92 -17.81 12.63
C ASP A 215 13.44 -17.96 12.77
N ILE A 216 14.22 -16.89 12.55
CA ILE A 216 15.68 -16.88 12.79
C ILE A 216 15.99 -17.10 14.27
N ASN A 217 15.27 -16.44 15.18
CA ASN A 217 15.49 -16.59 16.62
C ASN A 217 15.03 -17.95 17.17
N THR A 218 14.03 -18.59 16.56
CA THR A 218 13.62 -19.96 16.91
C THR A 218 14.50 -21.03 16.26
N ASN A 219 15.09 -20.75 15.09
CA ASN A 219 16.04 -21.64 14.42
C ASN A 219 17.47 -21.50 14.95
N ASN A 220 17.77 -20.45 15.73
CA ASN A 220 18.92 -20.42 16.63
C ASN A 220 18.67 -21.39 17.79
N ILE A 221 18.80 -22.69 17.50
CA ILE A 221 18.89 -23.76 18.49
C ILE A 221 19.96 -23.35 19.49
N LYS A 222 19.54 -22.98 20.71
CA LYS A 222 20.45 -22.92 21.85
C LYS A 222 20.87 -24.35 22.15
N LEU A 223 21.98 -24.77 21.57
CA LEU A 223 22.75 -25.89 22.09
C LEU A 223 23.28 -25.44 23.45
N HIS A 224 22.52 -25.75 24.50
CA HIS A 224 23.11 -25.83 25.82
C HIS A 224 24.05 -27.02 25.79
N ASP A 225 25.35 -26.73 25.78
CA ASP A 225 26.35 -27.71 26.13
C ASP A 225 26.06 -28.17 27.55
N CYS A 226 25.40 -29.33 27.69
CA CYS A 226 25.41 -30.07 28.94
C CYS A 226 26.75 -30.82 29.00
N GLY A 227 27.81 -30.03 28.96
CA GLY A 227 29.18 -30.45 29.12
C GLY A 227 29.33 -30.99 30.52
N THR A 228 29.11 -32.29 30.65
CA THR A 228 29.78 -33.12 31.63
C THR A 228 31.25 -32.73 31.64
N ASN A 229 31.78 -32.26 32.77
CA ASN A 229 32.75 -33.05 33.51
C ASN A 229 33.42 -32.32 34.68
N LYS A 230 33.74 -33.18 35.67
CA LYS A 230 34.81 -33.13 36.67
C LYS A 230 34.48 -32.36 37.95
N LYS A 231 34.31 -33.04 39.08
CA LYS A 231 35.23 -33.93 39.86
C LYS A 231 35.59 -33.14 41.12
N ASP A 232 35.28 -33.70 42.29
CA ASP A 232 36.25 -34.04 43.34
C ASP A 232 35.50 -34.21 44.67
N GLY A 233 35.69 -35.39 45.28
CA GLY A 233 35.04 -35.86 46.50
C GLY A 233 35.03 -37.37 46.54
#